data_AF-A0A5M9J9R3-F1
#
_entry.id   AF-A0A5M9J9R3-F1
#
_cell.length_a   1.000
_cell.length_b   1.000
_cell.length_c   1.000
_cell.angle_alpha   90.00
_cell.angle_beta   90.00
_cell.angle_gamma   90.00
#
_symmetry.space_group_name_H-M   'P 1'
#
loop_
_entity.id
_entity.type
_entity.pdbx_description
1 polymer ?
#
loop_
_entity_poly.entity_id
_entity_poly.type
_entity_poly.pdbx_seq_one_letter_code
_entity_poly.pdbx_strand_id
1 'polypeptide(L)'
;MSPERSSDNDSVETTRALWARMMNANEYSDFIIKCHAKTFHVHRVVVCTQSKPIQAAANGNFRESITGILNLEDDDPSTVARMINFLYTQDYDDTTTSEESHIENHGPLLVNTMLYVIADKYDIPPLKMLATKKFETALLTDWNSPSFTASLDLFSTTDSQNPTRASPRALSAPLVYMRVT
;
A
#
# COMPACT_ATOMS: atom_id res chain seq x y z
N MET A 1 -24.57 -4.64 -33.98
CA MET A 1 -23.91 -3.70 -33.05
C MET A 1 -22.60 -4.33 -32.59
N SER A 2 -21.47 -3.74 -32.97
CA SER A 2 -20.17 -4.04 -32.36
C SER A 2 -20.01 -3.16 -31.11
N PRO A 3 -19.41 -3.65 -30.01
CA PRO A 3 -19.16 -2.79 -28.86
C PRO A 3 -18.03 -1.82 -29.22
N GLU A 4 -18.26 -0.54 -28.97
CA GLU A 4 -17.23 0.50 -29.00
C GLU A 4 -16.17 0.16 -27.94
N ARG A 5 -15.08 -0.49 -28.35
CA ARG A 5 -13.90 -0.70 -27.50
C ARG A 5 -13.20 0.65 -27.43
N SER A 6 -13.51 1.39 -26.37
CA SER A 6 -13.21 2.80 -26.13
C SER A 6 -11.72 3.12 -26.16
N SER A 7 -11.33 4.11 -26.97
CA SER A 7 -10.01 4.74 -27.05
C SER A 7 -9.36 5.08 -25.70
N ASP A 8 -10.18 5.25 -24.66
CA ASP A 8 -9.74 5.59 -23.32
C ASP A 8 -8.92 4.48 -22.65
N ASN A 9 -9.23 3.21 -22.94
CA ASN A 9 -8.53 2.08 -22.33
C ASN A 9 -7.09 1.92 -22.84
N ASP A 10 -6.84 2.23 -24.12
CA ASP A 10 -5.51 2.18 -24.73
C ASP A 10 -4.61 3.29 -24.16
N SER A 11 -5.18 4.46 -23.84
CA SER A 11 -4.44 5.58 -23.25
C SER A 11 -3.98 5.30 -21.81
N VAL A 12 -4.82 4.64 -21.01
CA VAL A 12 -4.52 4.24 -19.63
C VAL A 12 -3.45 3.16 -19.60
N GLU A 13 -3.55 2.16 -20.48
CA GLU A 13 -2.56 1.08 -20.58
C GLU A 13 -1.18 1.60 -20.99
N THR A 14 -1.14 2.51 -21.96
CA THR A 14 0.11 3.15 -22.43
C THR A 14 0.79 3.95 -21.32
N THR A 15 -0.01 4.65 -20.50
CA THR A 15 0.50 5.43 -19.36
C THR A 15 1.08 4.51 -18.28
N ARG A 16 0.40 3.39 -17.95
CA ARG A 16 0.90 2.40 -16.98
C ARG A 16 2.21 1.76 -17.43
N ALA A 17 2.30 1.40 -18.71
CA ALA A 17 3.51 0.82 -19.30
C ALA A 17 4.70 1.81 -19.24
N LEU A 18 4.44 3.11 -19.45
CA LEU A 18 5.46 4.15 -19.29
C LEU A 18 5.98 4.22 -17.85
N TRP A 19 5.09 4.25 -16.86
CA TRP A 19 5.47 4.32 -15.44
C TRP A 19 6.23 3.07 -14.99
N ALA A 20 5.80 1.89 -15.42
CA ALA A 20 6.52 0.64 -15.16
C ALA A 20 7.94 0.67 -15.75
N ARG A 21 8.11 1.23 -16.96
CA ARG A 21 9.43 1.42 -17.56
C ARG A 21 10.30 2.38 -16.75
N MET A 22 9.75 3.51 -16.30
CA MET A 22 10.49 4.48 -15.47
C MET A 22 10.92 3.87 -14.13
N MET A 23 10.06 3.05 -13.52
CA MET A 23 10.37 2.33 -12.28
C MET A 23 11.53 1.34 -12.47
N ASN A 24 11.55 0.59 -13.57
CA ASN A 24 12.56 -0.46 -13.80
C ASN A 24 13.92 0.09 -14.25
N ALA A 25 13.95 1.23 -14.94
CA ALA A 25 15.18 1.79 -15.50
C ALA A 25 15.96 2.68 -14.52
N ASN A 26 15.36 3.08 -13.40
CA ASN A 26 15.89 4.06 -12.44
C ASN A 26 16.23 5.45 -13.06
N GLU A 27 15.91 5.67 -14.33
CA GLU A 27 16.14 6.92 -15.06
C GLU A 27 15.41 8.08 -14.37
N TYR A 28 16.07 9.23 -14.21
CA TYR A 28 15.51 10.44 -13.60
C TYR A 28 15.02 10.31 -12.15
N SER A 29 15.35 9.20 -11.47
CA SER A 29 15.12 9.09 -10.03
C SER A 29 15.87 10.18 -9.27
N ASP A 30 15.16 10.83 -8.36
CA ASP A 30 15.63 11.96 -7.55
C ASP A 30 15.48 11.68 -6.04
N PHE A 31 15.11 10.45 -5.69
CA PHE A 31 14.92 10.01 -4.31
C PHE A 31 15.16 8.51 -4.17
N ILE A 32 15.57 8.11 -2.97
CA ILE A 32 15.86 6.72 -2.63
C ILE A 32 15.01 6.33 -1.43
N ILE A 33 14.33 5.19 -1.53
CA ILE A 33 13.75 4.48 -0.39
C ILE A 33 14.65 3.30 -0.07
N LYS A 34 15.19 3.24 1.15
CA LYS A 34 15.91 2.08 1.66
C LYS A 34 15.03 1.30 2.60
N CYS A 35 15.05 -0.02 2.47
CA CYS A 35 14.36 -0.92 3.38
C CYS A 35 15.22 -2.16 3.55
N HIS A 36 15.83 -2.30 4.74
CA HIS A 36 16.83 -3.32 5.00
C HIS A 36 17.96 -3.28 3.94
N ALA A 37 18.28 -4.42 3.33
CA ALA A 37 19.29 -4.52 2.27
C ALA A 37 18.78 -4.05 0.89
N LYS A 38 17.48 -3.76 0.73
CA LYS A 38 16.90 -3.33 -0.55
C LYS A 38 16.96 -1.81 -0.70
N THR A 39 17.34 -1.37 -1.89
CA THR A 39 17.39 0.03 -2.28
C THR A 39 16.48 0.23 -3.48
N PHE A 40 15.54 1.16 -3.37
CA PHE A 40 14.59 1.50 -4.41
C PHE A 40 14.84 2.94 -4.89
N HIS A 41 15.22 3.08 -6.15
CA HIS A 41 15.31 4.37 -6.81
C HIS A 41 13.91 4.81 -7.25
N VAL A 42 13.43 5.93 -6.74
CA VAL A 42 12.06 6.41 -6.97
C VAL A 42 12.05 7.88 -7.36
N HIS A 43 10.90 8.33 -7.82
CA HIS A 43 10.68 9.70 -8.26
C HIS A 43 9.80 10.42 -7.25
N ARG A 44 10.24 11.56 -6.72
CA ARG A 44 9.48 12.35 -5.73
C ARG A 44 8.11 12.73 -6.27
N VAL A 45 8.02 13.10 -7.54
CA VAL A 45 6.74 13.46 -8.18
C VAL A 45 5.71 12.32 -8.14
N VAL A 46 6.17 11.06 -8.12
CA VAL A 46 5.29 9.90 -8.04
C VAL A 46 4.94 9.59 -6.58
N VAL A 47 5.94 9.47 -5.71
CA VAL A 47 5.71 8.99 -4.33
C VAL A 47 5.18 10.07 -3.38
N CYS A 48 5.61 11.33 -3.54
CA CYS A 48 5.19 12.43 -2.65
C CYS A 48 3.81 12.99 -2.98
N THR A 49 3.30 12.79 -4.21
CA THR A 49 1.94 13.23 -4.57
C THR A 49 0.87 12.29 -4.03
N GLN A 50 1.25 11.06 -3.67
CA GLN A 50 0.34 10.00 -3.25
C GLN A 50 0.44 9.65 -1.76
N SER A 51 1.45 10.16 -1.04
CA SER A 51 1.62 9.94 0.40
C SER A 51 2.07 11.23 1.09
N LYS A 52 1.23 11.72 2.02
CA LYS A 52 1.58 12.93 2.81
C LYS A 52 2.76 12.69 3.75
N PRO A 53 2.88 11.56 4.48
CA PRO A 53 4.06 11.24 5.28
C PRO A 53 5.35 11.19 4.45
N ILE A 54 5.34 10.53 3.29
CA ILE A 54 6.53 10.48 2.40
C ILE A 54 6.86 11.88 1.89
N GLN A 55 5.85 12.68 1.51
CA GLN A 55 6.05 14.08 1.12
C GLN A 55 6.67 14.90 2.25
N ALA A 56 6.19 14.76 3.48
CA ALA A 56 6.69 15.48 4.64
C ALA A 56 8.15 15.12 4.93
N ALA A 57 8.52 13.83 4.83
CA ALA A 57 9.91 13.40 4.97
C ALA A 57 10.78 13.95 3.83
N ALA A 58 10.33 13.82 2.59
CA ALA A 58 11.09 14.22 1.41
C ALA A 58 11.23 15.74 1.26
N ASN A 59 10.26 16.55 1.69
CA ASN A 59 10.23 18.00 1.44
C ASN A 59 10.29 18.86 2.71
N GLY A 60 10.22 18.24 3.89
CA GLY A 60 10.22 18.95 5.17
C GLY A 60 11.62 19.34 5.64
N ASN A 61 11.73 19.68 6.92
CA ASN A 61 12.98 20.05 7.57
C ASN A 61 13.73 18.83 8.15
N PHE A 62 13.49 17.64 7.60
CA PHE A 62 14.10 16.40 8.07
C PHE A 62 15.38 16.06 7.28
N ARG A 63 16.15 15.09 7.75
CA ARG A 63 17.43 14.72 7.10
C ARG A 63 17.21 14.13 5.71
N GLU A 64 16.06 13.52 5.51
CA GLU A 64 15.59 12.87 4.28
C GLU A 64 15.47 13.88 3.15
N SER A 65 15.08 15.13 3.42
CA SER A 65 14.96 16.18 2.40
C SER A 65 16.31 16.70 1.89
N ILE A 66 17.35 16.59 2.73
CA ILE A 66 18.72 16.97 2.39
C ILE A 66 19.44 15.80 1.72
N THR A 67 19.30 14.60 2.29
CA THR A 67 20.01 13.40 1.83
C THR A 67 19.38 12.77 0.59
N GLY A 68 18.08 13.01 0.35
CA GLY A 68 17.31 12.34 -0.68
C GLY A 68 17.07 10.85 -0.39
N ILE A 69 17.23 10.42 0.87
CA ILE A 69 17.10 9.02 1.29
C ILE A 69 16.08 8.93 2.41
N LEU A 70 15.00 8.16 2.20
CA LEU A 70 14.05 7.74 3.22
C LEU A 70 14.37 6.31 3.66
N ASN A 71 14.54 6.08 4.97
CA ASN A 71 14.87 4.77 5.51
C ASN A 71 13.66 4.13 6.22
N LEU A 72 13.29 2.93 5.78
CA LEU A 72 12.13 2.15 6.24
C LEU A 72 12.59 0.82 6.84
N GLU A 73 13.46 0.87 7.85
CA GLU A 73 14.03 -0.34 8.48
C GLU A 73 13.01 -1.13 9.30
N ASP A 74 11.92 -0.50 9.75
CA ASP A 74 10.87 -1.16 10.54
C ASP A 74 9.79 -1.83 9.65
N ASP A 75 9.91 -1.74 8.32
CA ASP A 75 8.93 -2.29 7.37
C ASP A 75 9.48 -3.51 6.63
N ASP A 76 8.59 -4.40 6.20
CA ASP A 76 8.96 -5.57 5.38
C ASP A 76 9.37 -5.14 3.95
N PRO A 77 10.57 -5.54 3.46
CA PRO A 77 11.03 -5.18 2.12
C PRO A 77 10.13 -5.65 0.97
N SER A 78 9.40 -6.77 1.14
CA SER A 78 8.49 -7.25 0.10
C SER A 78 7.23 -6.37 0.01
N THR A 79 6.71 -5.95 1.16
CA THR A 79 5.57 -5.04 1.30
C THR A 79 5.90 -3.65 0.79
N VAL A 80 7.10 -3.12 1.10
CA VAL A 80 7.58 -1.84 0.55
C VAL A 80 7.68 -1.90 -0.98
N ALA A 81 8.20 -3.01 -1.54
CA ALA A 81 8.29 -3.18 -2.99
C ALA A 81 6.90 -3.17 -3.65
N ARG A 82 5.91 -3.87 -3.08
CA ARG A 82 4.52 -3.89 -3.58
C ARG A 82 3.85 -2.52 -3.43
N MET A 83 4.09 -1.80 -2.33
CA MET A 83 3.62 -0.43 -2.15
C MET A 83 4.19 0.49 -3.24
N ILE A 84 5.50 0.42 -3.52
CA ILE A 84 6.12 1.22 -4.59
C ILE A 84 5.54 0.85 -5.95
N ASN A 85 5.35 -0.44 -6.25
CA ASN A 85 4.72 -0.88 -7.50
C ASN A 85 3.34 -0.22 -7.68
N PHE A 86 2.51 -0.25 -6.63
CA PHE A 86 1.21 0.42 -6.65
C PHE A 86 1.32 1.92 -6.95
N LEU A 87 2.27 2.63 -6.35
CA LEU A 87 2.43 4.07 -6.61
C LEU A 87 2.73 4.38 -8.08
N TYR A 88 3.35 3.46 -8.83
CA TYR A 88 3.62 3.64 -10.25
C TYR A 88 2.50 3.10 -11.16
N THR A 89 1.91 1.97 -10.81
CA THR A 89 1.05 1.21 -11.74
C THR A 89 -0.43 1.22 -11.36
N GLN A 90 -0.75 1.72 -10.16
CA GLN A 90 -2.06 1.65 -9.51
C GLN A 90 -2.55 0.22 -9.23
N ASP A 91 -1.63 -0.75 -9.25
CA ASP A 91 -1.89 -2.12 -8.88
C ASP A 91 -0.65 -2.75 -8.22
N TYR A 92 -0.82 -3.90 -7.58
CA TYR A 92 0.29 -4.69 -7.07
C TYR A 92 -0.07 -6.17 -7.16
N ASP A 93 0.90 -7.02 -7.42
CA ASP A 93 0.68 -8.45 -7.37
C ASP A 93 0.41 -8.89 -5.92
N ASP A 94 -0.58 -9.74 -5.69
CA ASP A 94 -0.89 -10.38 -4.40
C ASP A 94 -0.79 -11.90 -4.48
N THR A 95 -0.25 -12.42 -5.59
CA THR A 95 -0.01 -13.84 -5.81
C THR A 95 1.39 -14.24 -5.35
N THR A 96 1.58 -15.54 -5.18
CA THR A 96 2.80 -16.19 -4.67
C THR A 96 3.93 -16.30 -5.70
N THR A 97 3.85 -15.56 -6.81
CA THR A 97 4.60 -15.85 -8.06
C THR A 97 6.01 -15.25 -8.11
N SER A 98 6.68 -15.10 -6.97
CA SER A 98 8.06 -14.59 -6.93
C SER A 98 9.05 -15.76 -6.92
N GLU A 99 9.59 -16.13 -8.08
CA GLU A 99 10.69 -17.10 -8.22
C GLU A 99 12.04 -16.56 -7.70
N GLU A 100 12.08 -15.29 -7.30
CA GLU A 100 13.29 -14.61 -6.83
C GLU A 100 13.21 -14.34 -5.32
N SER A 101 14.06 -15.07 -4.60
CA SER A 101 14.46 -14.93 -3.19
C SER A 101 13.69 -15.73 -2.12
N HIS A 102 14.42 -16.12 -1.08
CA HIS A 102 14.02 -16.85 0.13
C HIS A 102 12.96 -16.14 1.01
N ILE A 103 12.05 -15.37 0.41
CA ILE A 103 10.98 -14.65 1.10
C ILE A 103 9.89 -15.65 1.48
N GLU A 104 9.39 -15.53 2.69
CA GLU A 104 8.22 -16.27 3.16
C GLU A 104 7.07 -16.10 2.15
N ASN A 105 6.60 -17.22 1.60
CA ASN A 105 5.59 -17.19 0.55
C ASN A 105 4.22 -16.87 1.18
N HIS A 106 3.97 -15.59 1.43
CA HIS A 106 2.74 -15.11 2.02
C HIS A 106 1.58 -15.34 1.04
N GLY A 107 0.52 -16.00 1.51
CA GLY A 107 -0.70 -16.13 0.71
C GLY A 107 -1.43 -14.78 0.51
N PRO A 108 -2.39 -14.70 -0.44
CA PRO A 108 -3.02 -13.44 -0.83
C PRO A 108 -3.68 -12.67 0.32
N LEU A 109 -4.28 -13.36 1.29
CA LEU A 109 -4.92 -12.70 2.44
C LEU A 109 -3.90 -11.92 3.28
N LEU A 110 -2.78 -12.54 3.61
CA LEU A 110 -1.70 -11.92 4.37
C LEU A 110 -1.05 -10.78 3.58
N VAL A 111 -0.74 -10.98 2.29
CA VAL A 111 -0.18 -9.91 1.45
C VAL A 111 -1.09 -8.68 1.44
N ASN A 112 -2.38 -8.87 1.16
CA ASN A 112 -3.35 -7.77 1.15
C ASN A 112 -3.49 -7.10 2.53
N THR A 113 -3.34 -7.87 3.62
CA THR A 113 -3.34 -7.31 4.99
C THR A 113 -2.10 -6.44 5.25
N MET A 114 -0.91 -6.91 4.87
CA MET A 114 0.33 -6.14 5.00
C MET A 114 0.25 -4.84 4.19
N LEU A 115 -0.30 -4.90 2.97
CA LEU A 115 -0.51 -3.73 2.12
C LEU A 115 -1.55 -2.77 2.70
N TYR A 116 -2.59 -3.26 3.35
CA TYR A 116 -3.53 -2.41 4.09
C TYR A 116 -2.83 -1.66 5.24
N VAL A 117 -2.00 -2.36 6.03
CA VAL A 117 -1.29 -1.77 7.18
C VAL A 117 -0.30 -0.71 6.72
N ILE A 118 0.52 -0.99 5.70
CA ILE A 118 1.49 -0.02 5.19
C ILE A 118 0.79 1.19 4.53
N ALA A 119 -0.34 0.96 3.83
CA ALA A 119 -1.13 2.05 3.24
C ALA A 119 -1.72 2.98 4.30
N ASP A 120 -2.14 2.43 5.44
CA ASP A 120 -2.61 3.23 6.59
C ASP A 120 -1.45 4.03 7.20
N LYS A 121 -0.30 3.37 7.43
CA LYS A 121 0.93 3.99 7.98
C LYS A 121 1.41 5.18 7.15
N TYR A 122 1.40 5.05 5.83
CA TYR A 122 1.89 6.07 4.91
C TYR A 122 0.78 6.93 4.30
N ASP A 123 -0.45 6.89 4.82
CA ASP A 123 -1.61 7.67 4.34
C ASP A 123 -1.76 7.60 2.81
N ILE A 124 -1.96 6.38 2.29
CA ILE A 124 -2.19 6.07 0.87
C ILE A 124 -3.61 5.48 0.69
N PRO A 125 -4.69 6.30 0.77
CA PRO A 125 -6.06 5.80 0.76
C PRO A 125 -6.44 4.91 -0.45
N PRO A 126 -5.98 5.22 -1.70
CA PRO A 126 -6.26 4.36 -2.85
C PRO A 126 -5.69 2.94 -2.70
N LEU A 127 -4.48 2.80 -2.15
CA LEU A 127 -3.87 1.49 -1.88
C LEU A 127 -4.65 0.72 -0.83
N LYS A 128 -5.04 1.40 0.25
CA LYS A 128 -5.86 0.81 1.33
C LYS A 128 -7.19 0.26 0.80
N MET A 129 -7.83 1.00 -0.11
CA MET A 129 -9.07 0.58 -0.77
C MET A 129 -8.85 -0.65 -1.66
N LEU A 130 -7.80 -0.64 -2.49
CA LEU A 130 -7.48 -1.78 -3.36
C LEU A 130 -7.16 -3.03 -2.54
N ALA A 131 -6.38 -2.89 -1.47
CA ALA A 131 -6.04 -3.97 -0.57
C ALA A 131 -7.25 -4.60 0.12
N THR A 132 -8.21 -3.77 0.54
CA THR A 132 -9.47 -4.26 1.09
C THR A 132 -10.23 -5.10 0.06
N LYS A 133 -10.35 -4.61 -1.18
CA LYS A 133 -11.06 -5.30 -2.26
C LYS A 133 -10.40 -6.64 -2.64
N LYS A 134 -9.07 -6.67 -2.75
CA LYS A 134 -8.33 -7.89 -3.06
C LYS A 134 -8.41 -8.91 -1.91
N PHE A 135 -8.36 -8.44 -0.66
CA PHE A 135 -8.59 -9.28 0.50
C PHE A 135 -9.98 -9.92 0.49
N GLU A 136 -11.05 -9.14 0.26
CA GLU A 136 -12.43 -9.64 0.15
C GLU A 136 -12.58 -10.68 -0.96
N THR A 137 -11.87 -10.50 -2.08
CA THR A 137 -11.86 -11.45 -3.19
C THR A 137 -11.17 -12.75 -2.78
N ALA A 138 -9.99 -12.67 -2.16
CA ALA A 138 -9.24 -13.84 -1.68
C ALA A 138 -9.99 -14.60 -0.57
N LEU A 139 -10.79 -13.93 0.25
CA LEU A 139 -11.61 -14.58 1.29
C LEU A 139 -12.61 -15.58 0.72
N LEU A 140 -13.06 -15.40 -0.53
CA LEU A 140 -14.02 -16.32 -1.16
C LEU A 140 -13.42 -17.70 -1.42
N THR A 141 -12.09 -17.82 -1.50
CA THR A 141 -11.40 -19.08 -1.82
C THR A 141 -10.51 -19.58 -0.69
N ASP A 142 -9.90 -18.68 0.09
CA ASP A 142 -8.73 -19.01 0.93
C ASP A 142 -8.96 -18.77 2.44
N TRP A 143 -10.21 -18.60 2.88
CA TRP A 143 -10.53 -18.26 4.29
C TRP A 143 -10.03 -19.30 5.31
N ASN A 144 -9.85 -20.58 4.91
CA ASN A 144 -9.38 -21.64 5.80
C ASN A 144 -7.86 -21.89 5.75
N SER A 145 -7.10 -20.95 5.19
CA SER A 145 -5.65 -21.08 5.00
C SER A 145 -4.85 -20.48 6.17
N PRO A 146 -3.57 -20.85 6.33
CA PRO A 146 -2.66 -20.17 7.26
C PRO A 146 -2.50 -18.66 6.99
N SER A 147 -2.75 -18.24 5.73
CA SER A 147 -2.74 -16.84 5.34
C SER A 147 -3.83 -16.06 6.06
N PHE A 148 -5.03 -16.64 6.22
CA PHE A 148 -6.12 -16.04 6.97
C PHE A 148 -5.78 -15.83 8.45
N THR A 149 -5.24 -16.86 9.11
CA THR A 149 -4.88 -16.74 10.54
C THR A 149 -3.76 -15.72 10.75
N ALA A 150 -2.75 -15.71 9.88
CA ALA A 150 -1.68 -14.72 9.94
C ALA A 150 -2.18 -13.29 9.73
N SER A 151 -3.18 -13.09 8.85
CA SER A 151 -3.86 -11.79 8.70
C SER A 151 -4.51 -11.31 9.99
N LEU A 152 -5.22 -12.18 10.71
CA LEU A 152 -5.87 -11.83 11.98
C LEU A 152 -4.84 -11.48 13.06
N ASP A 153 -3.76 -12.25 13.15
CA ASP A 153 -2.67 -11.98 14.09
C ASP A 153 -2.03 -10.62 13.83
N LEU A 154 -1.77 -10.30 12.56
CA LEU A 154 -1.22 -9.00 12.15
C LEU A 154 -2.18 -7.84 12.47
N PHE A 155 -3.47 -7.98 12.18
CA PHE A 155 -4.47 -6.96 12.52
C PHE A 155 -4.56 -6.72 14.03
N SER A 156 -4.63 -7.79 14.83
CA SER A 156 -4.72 -7.68 16.29
C SER A 156 -3.49 -7.01 16.91
N THR A 157 -2.30 -7.29 16.37
CA THR A 157 -1.03 -6.66 16.77
C THR A 157 -1.03 -5.17 16.41
N THR A 158 -1.47 -4.82 15.20
CA THR A 158 -1.51 -3.43 14.73
C THR A 158 -2.49 -2.58 15.54
N ASP A 159 -3.67 -3.10 15.85
CA ASP A 159 -4.67 -2.40 16.66
C ASP A 159 -4.18 -2.21 18.11
N SER A 160 -3.44 -3.17 18.68
CA SER A 160 -2.85 -3.05 20.01
C SER A 160 -1.79 -1.95 20.10
N GLN A 161 -1.07 -1.69 19.01
CA GLN A 161 -0.06 -0.63 18.91
C GLN A 161 -0.67 0.75 18.56
N ASN A 162 -1.95 0.80 18.16
CA ASN A 162 -2.65 2.04 17.81
C ASN A 162 -4.09 2.03 18.40
N PRO A 163 -4.25 2.26 19.72
CA PRO A 163 -5.52 2.12 20.43
C PRO A 163 -6.63 3.06 19.96
N THR A 164 -6.30 4.07 19.15
CA THR A 164 -7.27 4.99 18.51
C THR A 164 -8.13 4.34 17.43
N ARG A 165 -7.80 3.11 17.00
CA ARG A 165 -8.45 2.40 15.88
C ARG A 165 -9.62 1.48 16.29
N ALA A 166 -9.90 1.36 17.60
CA ALA A 166 -10.97 0.50 18.10
C ALA A 166 -12.39 1.02 17.73
N SER A 167 -12.95 0.42 16.67
CA SER A 167 -14.39 0.22 16.34
C SER A 167 -15.16 1.26 15.51
N PRO A 168 -15.72 0.86 14.34
CA PRO A 168 -16.90 1.47 13.71
C PRO A 168 -18.22 0.75 14.04
N ARG A 169 -18.30 -0.05 15.11
CA ARG A 169 -19.60 -0.59 15.58
C ARG A 169 -20.30 0.41 16.50
N ALA A 170 -20.94 1.41 15.89
CA ALA A 170 -22.07 2.11 16.48
C ALA A 170 -22.96 2.72 15.38
N LEU A 171 -23.82 1.89 14.79
CA LEU A 171 -25.04 2.36 14.12
C LEU A 171 -26.25 1.73 14.82
N SER A 172 -26.87 2.47 15.74
CA SER A 172 -28.33 2.49 15.96
C SER A 172 -28.73 3.64 16.92
N ALA A 173 -29.08 4.79 16.34
CA ALA A 173 -30.13 5.79 16.69
C ALA A 173 -30.50 6.17 18.15
N PRO A 174 -31.24 7.28 18.38
CA PRO A 174 -31.19 8.62 17.80
C PRO A 174 -30.99 9.71 18.88
N LEU A 175 -30.75 10.94 18.43
CA LEU A 175 -30.72 12.17 19.23
C LEU A 175 -31.94 12.30 20.16
N VAL A 176 -31.71 12.39 21.47
CA VAL A 176 -32.62 13.09 22.41
C VAL A 176 -31.79 14.06 23.25
N TYR A 177 -32.32 15.28 23.26
CA TYR A 177 -31.79 16.55 23.74
C TYR A 177 -32.01 16.73 25.26
N MET A 178 -31.29 17.70 25.86
CA MET A 178 -31.51 18.35 27.20
C MET A 178 -31.08 17.58 28.46
N ARG A 179 -30.55 18.18 29.55
CA ARG A 179 -30.27 19.57 30.02
C ARG A 179 -29.31 19.40 31.24
N VAL A 180 -28.31 20.24 31.47
CA VAL A 180 -28.29 21.31 32.53
C VAL A 180 -29.03 20.85 33.81
N THR A 181 -28.45 20.66 34.99
CA THR A 181 -27.26 21.15 35.71
C THR A 181 -26.60 20.01 36.47
#